data_AF-A0A7S2EAN1-F1
#
_entry.id   AF-A0A7S2EAN1-F1
#
_cell.length_a   1.000
_cell.length_b   1.000
_cell.length_c   1.000
_cell.angle_alpha   90.00
_cell.angle_beta   90.00
_cell.angle_gamma   90.00
#
_symmetry.space_group_name_H-M   'P 1'
#
loop_
_entity.id
_entity.type
_entity.pdbx_description
1 polymer ?
#
loop_
_entity_poly.entity_id
_entity_poly.type
_entity_poly.pdbx_seq_one_letter_code
_entity_poly.pdbx_strand_id
1 'polypeptide(L)'
;FSSVRRRFSDGGHDLSRYAGVVVTVEADDVVPGSVPLGVHLQFDDSVSQYSFSSAFAVPLSDGSGEEASVFLPMDSFDRGSWIGYQCTDCALDITKIVGMDVYVLFQEGPFEVRIKSVTALAEAASFPSPAVSFDSTDDVVSLLEATIYSGGSLYDKSYRELCFALYWSTLSTLVASPAGVPEAVKAVACAGLREAMRQDGKAERAWALRHTMDAILADVQGLERMERTAENTWLPALEELAAAA
;
A
#
# COMPACT_ATOMS: atom_id res chain seq x y z
N PHE A 1 -16.74 8.55 1.26
CA PHE A 1 -16.23 8.33 -0.11
C PHE A 1 -15.99 9.67 -0.75
N SER A 2 -14.89 9.79 -1.47
CA SER A 2 -14.64 10.94 -2.33
C SER A 2 -14.01 10.48 -3.62
N SER A 3 -14.28 11.20 -4.71
CA SER A 3 -13.66 10.92 -5.99
C SER A 3 -13.44 12.19 -6.80
N VAL A 4 -12.30 12.26 -7.49
CA VAL A 4 -12.03 13.23 -8.55
C VAL A 4 -11.90 12.45 -9.85
N ARG A 5 -12.52 12.95 -10.93
CA ARG A 5 -12.66 12.23 -12.20
C ARG A 5 -12.23 13.10 -13.36
N ARG A 6 -11.50 12.52 -14.30
CA ARG A 6 -11.09 13.19 -15.54
C ARG A 6 -11.35 12.27 -16.72
N ARG A 7 -12.06 12.77 -17.72
CA ARG A 7 -12.26 12.10 -19.01
C ARG A 7 -11.32 12.72 -20.03
N PHE A 8 -10.77 11.88 -20.91
CA PHE A 8 -9.87 12.31 -21.96
C PHE A 8 -10.68 12.59 -23.23
N SER A 9 -10.58 13.81 -23.74
CA SER A 9 -11.37 14.29 -24.89
C SER A 9 -10.87 13.76 -26.24
N ASP A 10 -9.70 13.13 -26.29
CA ASP A 10 -8.89 13.03 -27.51
C ASP A 10 -8.95 11.64 -28.16
N GLY A 11 -10.02 10.88 -27.92
CA GLY A 11 -10.23 9.56 -28.55
C GLY A 11 -9.58 8.37 -27.82
N GLY A 12 -8.97 8.62 -26.66
CA GLY A 12 -8.34 7.63 -25.79
C GLY A 12 -6.82 7.55 -25.95
N HIS A 13 -6.14 7.05 -24.93
CA HIS A 13 -4.69 6.86 -24.89
C HIS A 13 -4.34 5.38 -24.93
N ASP A 14 -3.37 5.02 -25.78
CA ASP A 14 -2.79 3.69 -25.82
C ASP A 14 -1.63 3.60 -24.83
N LEU A 15 -1.79 2.78 -23.80
CA LEU A 15 -0.79 2.52 -22.77
C LEU A 15 -0.08 1.17 -22.94
N SER A 16 -0.32 0.44 -24.03
CA SER A 16 0.22 -0.92 -24.26
C SER A 16 1.76 -1.02 -24.24
N ARG A 17 2.45 0.10 -24.50
CA ARG A 17 3.92 0.18 -24.49
C ARG A 17 4.53 0.44 -23.10
N TYR A 18 3.72 0.59 -22.06
CA TYR A 18 4.17 0.97 -20.72
C TYR A 18 4.00 -0.20 -19.75
N ALA A 19 5.00 -0.41 -18.90
CA ALA A 19 4.96 -1.41 -17.83
C ALA A 19 3.98 -1.01 -16.71
N GLY A 20 3.69 0.28 -16.57
CA GLY A 20 2.81 0.80 -15.53
C GLY A 20 2.78 2.33 -15.48
N VAL A 21 2.29 2.87 -14.37
CA VAL A 21 2.24 4.30 -14.10
C VAL A 21 2.90 4.63 -12.77
N VAL A 22 3.52 5.81 -12.69
CA VAL A 22 4.03 6.37 -11.45
C VAL A 22 3.09 7.47 -11.00
N VAL A 23 2.66 7.38 -9.75
CA VAL A 23 1.91 8.42 -9.07
C VAL A 23 2.87 9.14 -8.14
N THR A 24 3.08 10.43 -8.36
CA THR A 24 3.83 11.29 -7.45
C THR A 24 2.85 12.05 -6.57
N VAL A 25 3.01 11.96 -5.27
CA VAL A 25 2.18 12.60 -4.26
C VAL A 25 3.03 13.39 -3.28
N GLU A 26 2.43 14.37 -2.60
CA GLU A 26 2.96 14.85 -1.33
C GLU A 26 2.77 13.75 -0.28
N ALA A 27 3.84 13.40 0.43
CA ALA A 27 3.79 12.50 1.58
C ALA A 27 3.06 13.17 2.75
N ASP A 28 2.37 12.36 3.56
CA ASP A 28 1.68 12.84 4.75
C ASP A 28 2.67 12.96 5.92
N ASP A 29 2.52 14.03 6.69
CA ASP A 29 3.31 14.24 7.91
C ASP A 29 3.02 13.13 8.93
N VAL A 30 4.07 12.52 9.49
CA VAL A 30 3.92 11.57 10.59
C VAL A 30 3.52 12.32 11.87
N VAL A 31 2.36 11.96 12.41
CA VAL A 31 1.89 12.40 13.74
C VAL A 31 1.37 11.20 14.54
N PRO A 32 1.29 11.27 15.89
CA PRO A 32 0.73 10.18 16.68
C PRO A 32 -0.66 9.76 16.21
N GLY A 33 -0.85 8.47 15.93
CA GLY A 33 -2.09 7.92 15.39
C GLY A 33 -2.24 8.04 13.86
N SER A 34 -1.20 8.46 13.14
CA SER A 34 -1.21 8.47 11.68
C SER A 34 -1.41 7.08 11.10
N VAL A 35 -2.11 7.04 9.98
CA VAL A 35 -2.26 5.85 9.14
C VAL A 35 -2.08 6.31 7.70
N PRO A 36 -1.25 5.62 6.88
CA PRO A 36 -1.17 5.93 5.47
C PRO A 36 -2.57 5.94 4.84
N LEU A 37 -2.88 6.94 4.02
CA LEU A 37 -4.17 7.00 3.35
C LEU A 37 -4.17 6.12 2.10
N GLY A 38 -5.10 5.20 2.01
CA GLY A 38 -5.28 4.32 0.86
C GLY A 38 -6.04 5.02 -0.27
N VAL A 39 -5.51 4.95 -1.47
CA VAL A 39 -6.06 5.59 -2.67
C VAL A 39 -6.15 4.59 -3.80
N HIS A 40 -7.28 4.61 -4.51
CA HIS A 40 -7.41 3.96 -5.80
C HIS A 40 -7.12 4.95 -6.91
N LEU A 41 -6.18 4.61 -7.78
CA LEU A 41 -6.10 5.15 -9.13
C LEU A 41 -6.87 4.21 -10.04
N GLN A 42 -7.84 4.75 -10.77
CA GLN A 42 -8.73 3.98 -11.62
C GLN A 42 -8.62 4.46 -13.06
N PHE A 43 -8.60 3.52 -14.01
CA PHE A 43 -8.72 3.80 -15.43
C PHE A 43 -10.06 3.32 -15.97
N ASP A 44 -10.57 4.08 -16.94
CA ASP A 44 -11.69 3.70 -17.78
C ASP A 44 -11.19 3.44 -19.19
N ASP A 45 -11.67 2.39 -19.82
CA ASP A 45 -11.46 2.15 -21.25
C ASP A 45 -12.73 2.43 -22.06
N SER A 46 -12.62 2.39 -23.38
CA SER A 46 -13.77 2.65 -24.27
C SER A 46 -14.67 1.45 -24.53
N VAL A 47 -14.29 0.25 -24.07
CA VAL A 47 -14.93 -1.02 -24.44
C VAL A 47 -15.79 -1.60 -23.32
N SER A 48 -15.44 -1.29 -22.07
CA SER A 48 -16.07 -1.78 -20.86
C SER A 48 -16.91 -0.70 -20.18
N GLN A 49 -17.97 -1.12 -19.51
CA GLN A 49 -18.70 -0.28 -18.56
C GLN A 49 -18.03 -0.25 -17.17
N TYR A 50 -17.11 -1.18 -16.92
CA TYR A 50 -16.35 -1.25 -15.69
C TYR A 50 -15.14 -0.34 -15.76
N SER A 51 -14.80 0.22 -14.61
CA SER A 51 -13.54 0.92 -14.43
C SER A 51 -12.62 0.07 -13.57
N PHE A 52 -11.32 0.11 -13.84
CA PHE A 52 -10.34 -0.80 -13.27
C PHE A 52 -9.38 -0.03 -12.37
N SER A 53 -9.23 -0.49 -11.13
CA SER A 53 -8.47 0.23 -10.10
C SER A 53 -7.22 -0.51 -9.68
N SER A 54 -6.16 0.27 -9.46
CA SER A 54 -4.96 -0.12 -8.75
C SER A 54 -4.85 0.69 -7.46
N ALA A 55 -4.38 0.05 -6.39
CA ALA A 55 -4.26 0.65 -5.07
C ALA A 55 -2.84 1.11 -4.77
N PHE A 56 -2.71 2.25 -4.10
CA PHE A 56 -1.50 2.67 -3.40
C PHE A 56 -1.88 3.32 -2.07
N ALA A 57 -0.90 3.57 -1.21
CA ALA A 57 -1.07 4.41 -0.03
C ALA A 57 -0.21 5.67 -0.17
N VAL A 58 -0.68 6.78 0.37
CA VAL A 58 0.12 8.00 0.52
C VAL A 58 1.23 7.72 1.53
N PRO A 59 2.52 7.79 1.15
CA PRO A 59 3.61 7.51 2.08
C PRO A 59 3.67 8.52 3.22
N LEU A 60 4.18 8.10 4.38
CA LEU A 60 4.45 8.99 5.51
C LEU A 60 5.86 9.60 5.40
N SER A 61 6.05 10.81 5.92
CA SER A 61 7.35 11.50 6.00
C SER A 61 7.48 12.36 7.27
N ASP A 62 8.72 12.62 7.72
CA ASP A 62 9.06 13.68 8.69
C ASP A 62 9.01 15.09 8.07
N GLY A 63 9.08 15.18 6.75
CA GLY A 63 9.23 16.41 5.97
C GLY A 63 7.92 16.86 5.34
N SER A 64 7.35 17.93 5.89
CA SER A 64 6.15 18.55 5.30
C SER A 64 6.40 19.01 3.87
N GLY A 65 5.55 18.54 2.96
CA GLY A 65 5.68 18.84 1.54
C GLY A 65 6.66 17.95 0.77
N GLU A 66 7.26 16.93 1.40
CA GLU A 66 8.13 15.98 0.69
C GLU A 66 7.34 15.21 -0.38
N GLU A 67 7.90 15.07 -1.57
CA GLU A 67 7.29 14.29 -2.64
C GLU A 67 7.73 12.84 -2.58
N ALA A 68 6.76 11.93 -2.68
CA ALA A 68 6.99 10.50 -2.79
C ALA A 68 6.35 9.96 -4.06
N SER A 69 6.94 8.91 -4.63
CA SER A 69 6.46 8.29 -5.85
C SER A 69 6.15 6.82 -5.63
N VAL A 70 5.06 6.34 -6.23
CA VAL A 70 4.65 4.93 -6.18
C VAL A 70 4.45 4.43 -7.59
N PHE A 71 5.13 3.34 -7.94
CA PHE A 71 4.92 2.64 -9.21
C PHE A 71 3.74 1.67 -9.09
N LEU A 72 2.80 1.77 -10.03
CA LEU A 72 1.64 0.90 -10.19
C LEU A 72 1.82 0.12 -11.50
N PRO A 73 2.18 -1.17 -11.43
CA PRO A 73 2.22 -2.05 -12.59
C PRO A 73 0.90 -2.03 -13.37
N MET A 74 0.94 -2.18 -14.69
CA MET A 74 -0.30 -2.15 -15.48
C MET A 74 -1.23 -3.31 -15.13
N ASP A 75 -0.68 -4.46 -14.75
CA ASP A 75 -1.44 -5.65 -14.31
C ASP A 75 -2.07 -5.49 -12.93
N SER A 76 -1.72 -4.47 -12.14
CA SER A 76 -2.36 -4.18 -10.85
C SER A 76 -3.70 -3.44 -10.99
N PHE A 77 -4.06 -2.99 -12.20
CA PHE A 77 -5.39 -2.46 -12.55
C PHE A 77 -6.37 -3.59 -12.86
N ASP A 78 -6.56 -4.48 -11.90
CA ASP A 78 -7.32 -5.73 -12.02
C ASP A 78 -8.70 -5.67 -11.32
N ARG A 79 -8.95 -4.63 -10.52
CA ARG A 79 -10.23 -4.47 -9.81
C ARG A 79 -11.20 -3.69 -10.67
N GLY A 80 -11.93 -4.43 -11.50
CA GLY A 80 -13.07 -3.92 -12.28
C GLY A 80 -14.31 -3.67 -11.40
N SER A 81 -14.86 -2.46 -11.41
CA SER A 81 -16.09 -2.15 -10.67
C SER A 81 -17.01 -1.17 -11.42
N TRP A 82 -18.31 -1.34 -11.25
CA TRP A 82 -19.35 -0.48 -11.81
C TRP A 82 -20.53 -0.38 -10.85
N ILE A 83 -20.83 0.84 -10.36
CA ILE A 83 -21.95 1.11 -9.43
C ILE A 83 -21.95 0.15 -8.22
N GLY A 84 -20.76 -0.13 -7.67
CA GLY A 84 -20.59 -1.02 -6.52
C GLY A 84 -20.61 -2.52 -6.83
N TYR A 85 -20.90 -2.92 -8.07
CA TYR A 85 -20.73 -4.30 -8.52
C TYR A 85 -19.28 -4.53 -8.94
N GLN A 86 -18.66 -5.55 -8.37
CA GLN A 86 -17.34 -6.00 -8.77
C GLN A 86 -17.47 -6.98 -9.94
N CYS A 87 -16.57 -6.84 -10.90
CA CYS A 87 -16.40 -7.78 -11.98
C CYS A 87 -15.29 -8.79 -11.65
N THR A 88 -15.50 -10.05 -12.02
CA THR A 88 -14.58 -11.16 -11.70
C THR A 88 -13.88 -11.74 -12.93
N ASP A 89 -14.36 -11.42 -14.14
CA ASP A 89 -13.83 -11.94 -15.40
C ASP A 89 -13.82 -10.83 -16.46
N CYS A 90 -13.14 -9.73 -16.12
CA CYS A 90 -12.89 -8.64 -17.06
C CYS A 90 -11.48 -8.13 -16.85
N ALA A 91 -10.97 -7.50 -17.90
CA ALA A 91 -9.67 -6.88 -17.92
C ALA A 91 -9.79 -5.49 -18.54
N LEU A 92 -8.92 -4.59 -18.08
CA LEU A 92 -8.76 -3.26 -18.65
C LEU A 92 -8.23 -3.37 -20.08
N ASP A 93 -8.88 -2.70 -21.04
CA ASP A 93 -8.31 -2.52 -22.38
C ASP A 93 -7.33 -1.34 -22.37
N ILE A 94 -6.05 -1.65 -22.16
CA ILE A 94 -4.98 -0.66 -22.08
C ILE A 94 -4.68 0.05 -23.40
N THR A 95 -5.21 -0.43 -24.53
CA THR A 95 -5.00 0.19 -25.84
C THR A 95 -5.84 1.45 -26.04
N LYS A 96 -6.85 1.66 -25.18
CA LYS A 96 -7.82 2.75 -25.36
C LYS A 96 -8.39 3.27 -24.04
N ILE A 97 -7.50 3.82 -23.22
CA ILE A 97 -7.85 4.49 -21.96
C ILE A 97 -8.52 5.82 -22.23
N VAL A 98 -9.74 6.02 -21.75
CA VAL A 98 -10.57 7.23 -21.98
C VAL A 98 -10.85 8.03 -20.71
N GLY A 99 -10.47 7.52 -19.55
CA GLY A 99 -10.71 8.19 -18.28
C GLY A 99 -9.73 7.76 -17.21
N MET A 100 -9.58 8.64 -16.22
CA MET A 100 -8.81 8.42 -15.03
C MET A 100 -9.56 9.02 -13.84
N ASP A 101 -9.74 8.21 -12.80
CA ASP A 101 -10.42 8.60 -11.58
C ASP A 101 -9.52 8.32 -10.37
N VAL A 102 -9.64 9.14 -9.34
CA VAL A 102 -8.95 8.98 -8.05
C VAL A 102 -10.01 8.84 -6.97
N TYR A 103 -9.92 7.78 -6.16
CA TYR A 103 -10.92 7.45 -5.16
C TYR A 103 -10.31 7.24 -3.76
N VAL A 104 -10.98 7.80 -2.76
CA VAL A 104 -10.81 7.48 -1.35
C VAL A 104 -12.08 6.79 -0.86
N LEU A 105 -11.95 5.52 -0.48
CA LEU A 105 -13.06 4.62 -0.17
C LEU A 105 -12.95 4.09 1.26
N PHE A 106 -14.09 4.06 1.96
CA PHE A 106 -14.28 3.39 3.27
C PHE A 106 -13.25 3.69 4.37
N GLN A 107 -12.59 4.85 4.29
CA GLN A 107 -11.69 5.39 5.32
C GLN A 107 -12.39 6.60 5.94
N GLU A 108 -12.53 6.60 7.26
CA GLU A 108 -13.26 7.63 8.01
C GLU A 108 -12.34 8.79 8.40
N GLY A 109 -12.94 9.97 8.59
CA GLY A 109 -12.22 11.17 9.01
C GLY A 109 -11.91 12.15 7.87
N PRO A 110 -11.41 13.34 8.22
CA PRO A 110 -10.89 14.28 7.23
C PRO A 110 -9.63 13.69 6.59
N PHE A 111 -9.43 13.97 5.31
CA PHE A 111 -8.24 13.58 4.59
C PHE A 111 -7.88 14.67 3.58
N GLU A 112 -6.61 14.73 3.21
CA GLU A 112 -6.08 15.54 2.13
C GLU A 112 -5.18 14.66 1.27
N VAL A 113 -5.25 14.79 -0.06
CA VAL A 113 -4.34 14.08 -0.97
C VAL A 113 -3.88 15.06 -2.02
N ARG A 114 -2.56 15.19 -2.17
CA ARG A 114 -1.95 16.10 -3.13
C ARG A 114 -1.20 15.30 -4.18
N ILE A 115 -1.92 14.89 -5.23
CA ILE A 115 -1.31 14.24 -6.40
C ILE A 115 -0.63 15.31 -7.25
N LYS A 116 0.70 15.20 -7.38
CA LYS A 116 1.53 16.09 -8.19
C LYS A 116 1.56 15.66 -9.65
N SER A 117 1.68 14.34 -9.90
CA SER A 117 1.70 13.81 -11.26
C SER A 117 1.22 12.36 -11.33
N VAL A 118 0.76 11.96 -12.53
CA VAL A 118 0.53 10.56 -12.91
C VAL A 118 1.19 10.37 -14.27
N THR A 119 2.23 9.54 -14.33
CA THR A 119 3.10 9.42 -15.50
C THR A 119 3.27 7.96 -15.91
N ALA A 120 2.99 7.62 -17.17
CA ALA A 120 3.22 6.27 -17.68
C ALA A 120 4.72 6.00 -17.92
N LEU A 121 5.22 4.84 -17.50
CA LEU A 121 6.62 4.44 -17.64
C LEU A 121 6.78 3.16 -18.45
N ALA A 122 7.77 3.15 -19.34
CA ALA A 122 8.05 2.01 -20.23
C ALA A 122 8.57 0.78 -19.46
N GLU A 123 9.25 1.02 -18.34
CA GLU A 123 9.87 -0.01 -17.52
C GLU A 123 9.39 0.09 -16.07
N ALA A 124 9.47 -1.03 -15.35
CA ALA A 124 9.16 -1.06 -13.94
C ALA A 124 10.14 -0.17 -13.16
N ALA A 125 9.63 0.54 -12.16
CA ALA A 125 10.41 1.41 -11.30
C ALA A 125 10.18 1.07 -9.84
N SER A 126 11.19 1.35 -9.01
CA SER A 126 11.10 1.29 -7.55
C SER A 126 11.51 2.64 -7.01
N PHE A 127 10.80 3.09 -5.98
CA PHE A 127 11.08 4.35 -5.31
C PHE A 127 11.29 4.06 -3.82
N PRO A 128 12.25 4.71 -3.16
CA PRO A 128 12.40 4.58 -1.72
C PRO A 128 11.20 5.21 -1.02
N SER A 129 10.80 4.63 0.11
CA SER A 129 9.90 5.31 1.03
C SER A 129 10.62 6.51 1.66
N PRO A 130 9.92 7.64 1.88
CA PRO A 130 10.47 8.76 2.64
C PRO A 130 10.93 8.31 4.03
N ALA A 131 11.90 9.05 4.57
CA ALA A 131 12.43 8.77 5.90
C ALA A 131 11.45 9.27 6.97
N VAL A 132 11.21 8.43 7.97
CA VAL A 132 10.37 8.74 9.14
C VAL A 132 11.12 8.34 10.40
N SER A 133 11.31 9.27 11.31
CA SER A 133 11.98 9.06 12.59
C SER A 133 10.93 8.85 13.67
N PHE A 134 11.14 7.85 14.53
CA PHE A 134 10.24 7.61 15.66
C PHE A 134 10.92 8.06 16.95
N ASP A 135 10.20 8.83 17.77
CA ASP A 135 10.71 9.29 19.06
C ASP A 135 10.76 8.15 20.08
N SER A 136 9.82 7.21 19.97
CA SER A 136 9.67 6.10 20.88
C SER A 136 9.14 4.83 20.20
N THR A 137 9.33 3.72 20.91
CA THR A 137 8.72 2.45 20.59
C THR A 137 7.19 2.50 20.61
N ASP A 138 6.60 3.35 21.46
CA ASP A 138 5.15 3.53 21.55
C ASP A 138 4.56 4.17 20.28
N ASP A 139 5.35 4.99 19.57
CA ASP A 139 4.94 5.57 18.28
C ASP A 139 4.87 4.50 17.20
N VAL A 140 5.81 3.56 17.21
CA VAL A 140 5.80 2.39 16.31
C VAL A 140 4.58 1.51 16.57
N VAL A 141 4.29 1.22 17.84
CA VAL A 141 3.08 0.46 18.25
C VAL A 141 1.82 1.17 17.78
N SER A 142 1.71 2.47 18.05
CA SER A 142 0.55 3.27 17.69
C SER A 142 0.30 3.29 16.18
N LEU A 143 1.36 3.44 15.37
CA LEU A 143 1.27 3.38 13.91
C LEU A 143 0.79 2.01 13.43
N LEU A 144 1.36 0.92 13.97
CA LEU A 144 1.01 -0.44 13.59
C LEU A 144 -0.44 -0.79 13.95
N GLU A 145 -0.88 -0.49 15.18
CA GLU A 145 -2.26 -0.76 15.63
C GLU A 145 -3.28 0.05 14.81
N ALA A 146 -3.02 1.34 14.59
CA ALA A 146 -3.89 2.20 13.79
C ALA A 146 -3.96 1.71 12.33
N THR A 147 -2.82 1.31 11.76
CA THR A 147 -2.77 0.72 10.42
C THR A 147 -3.55 -0.59 10.37
N ILE A 148 -3.35 -1.50 11.33
CA ILE A 148 -4.07 -2.78 11.42
C ILE A 148 -5.59 -2.54 11.46
N TYR A 149 -6.05 -1.61 12.30
CA TYR A 149 -7.46 -1.27 12.44
C TYR A 149 -8.06 -0.76 11.12
N SER A 150 -7.39 0.21 10.48
CA SER A 150 -7.83 0.80 9.22
C SER A 150 -7.82 -0.21 8.06
N GLY A 151 -6.69 -0.92 7.88
CA GLY A 151 -6.52 -1.93 6.85
C GLY A 151 -7.46 -3.13 7.01
N GLY A 152 -7.70 -3.58 8.24
CA GLY A 152 -8.65 -4.66 8.54
C GLY A 152 -10.08 -4.26 8.15
N SER A 153 -10.50 -3.04 8.48
CA SER A 153 -11.80 -2.50 8.08
C SER A 153 -12.00 -2.48 6.55
N LEU A 154 -10.96 -2.15 5.79
CA LEU A 154 -10.96 -2.19 4.33
C LEU A 154 -11.05 -3.63 3.79
N TYR A 155 -10.28 -4.54 4.39
CA TYR A 155 -10.31 -5.96 4.03
C TYR A 155 -11.71 -6.57 4.19
N ASP A 156 -12.37 -6.31 5.33
CA ASP A 156 -13.73 -6.79 5.62
C ASP A 156 -14.76 -6.26 4.63
N LYS A 157 -14.51 -5.09 4.03
CA LYS A 157 -15.32 -4.48 2.98
C LYS A 157 -14.93 -4.94 1.58
N SER A 158 -14.09 -5.97 1.48
CA SER A 158 -13.57 -6.55 0.23
C SER A 158 -12.65 -5.61 -0.57
N TYR A 159 -12.00 -4.64 0.08
CA TYR A 159 -10.96 -3.78 -0.50
C TYR A 159 -9.56 -4.26 -0.09
N ARG A 160 -9.26 -5.51 -0.46
CA ARG A 160 -8.05 -6.22 -0.03
C ARG A 160 -6.79 -5.57 -0.58
N GLU A 161 -6.87 -5.01 -1.78
CA GLU A 161 -5.81 -4.21 -2.40
C GLU A 161 -5.45 -2.95 -1.60
N LEU A 162 -6.43 -2.25 -1.03
CA LEU A 162 -6.17 -1.07 -0.19
C LEU A 162 -5.57 -1.50 1.15
N CYS A 163 -6.10 -2.57 1.76
CA CYS A 163 -5.52 -3.17 2.97
C CYS A 163 -4.03 -3.52 2.76
N PHE A 164 -3.73 -4.24 1.68
CA PHE A 164 -2.36 -4.55 1.27
C PHE A 164 -1.51 -3.28 1.09
N ALA A 165 -2.02 -2.26 0.39
CA ALA A 165 -1.28 -1.01 0.16
C ALA A 165 -0.95 -0.28 1.47
N LEU A 166 -1.88 -0.22 2.43
CA LEU A 166 -1.62 0.38 3.74
C LEU A 166 -0.53 -0.39 4.48
N TYR A 167 -0.66 -1.72 4.53
CA TYR A 167 0.29 -2.55 5.26
C TYR A 167 1.69 -2.48 4.65
N TRP A 168 1.76 -2.51 3.32
CA TRP A 168 3.01 -2.36 2.59
C TRP A 168 3.68 -1.02 2.88
N SER A 169 2.92 0.07 2.84
CA SER A 169 3.43 1.42 3.10
C SER A 169 3.97 1.54 4.52
N THR A 170 3.20 1.13 5.52
CA THR A 170 3.63 1.19 6.93
C THR A 170 4.90 0.37 7.18
N LEU A 171 4.98 -0.86 6.69
CA LEU A 171 6.19 -1.68 6.86
C LEU A 171 7.40 -1.10 6.10
N SER A 172 7.17 -0.51 4.92
CA SER A 172 8.24 0.19 4.17
C SER A 172 8.74 1.42 4.92
N THR A 173 7.84 2.17 5.58
CA THR A 173 8.20 3.29 6.48
C THR A 173 9.08 2.81 7.64
N LEU A 174 8.76 1.68 8.29
CA LEU A 174 9.60 1.12 9.36
C LEU A 174 11.00 0.74 8.85
N VAL A 175 11.09 0.14 7.67
CA VAL A 175 12.37 -0.24 7.05
C VAL A 175 13.21 0.99 6.68
N ALA A 176 12.57 2.03 6.14
CA ALA A 176 13.23 3.27 5.72
C ALA A 176 13.58 4.19 6.91
N SER A 177 13.11 3.88 8.12
CA SER A 177 13.29 4.71 9.29
C SER A 177 14.78 4.85 9.68
N PRO A 178 15.32 6.08 9.77
CA PRO A 178 16.72 6.29 10.14
C PRO A 178 16.95 6.16 11.66
N ALA A 179 15.92 6.32 12.48
CA ALA A 179 16.02 6.31 13.95
C ALA A 179 14.69 5.89 14.61
N GLY A 180 14.77 5.34 15.81
CA GLY A 180 13.59 4.96 16.61
C GLY A 180 13.04 3.57 16.35
N VAL A 181 13.37 2.93 15.22
CA VAL A 181 13.03 1.54 14.92
C VAL A 181 14.25 0.63 15.11
N PRO A 182 14.22 -0.36 16.02
CA PRO A 182 15.32 -1.32 16.19
C PRO A 182 15.59 -2.13 14.92
N GLU A 183 16.86 -2.46 14.65
CA GLU A 183 17.23 -3.26 13.47
C GLU A 183 16.55 -4.63 13.41
N ALA A 184 16.30 -5.25 14.56
CA ALA A 184 15.52 -6.49 14.65
C ALA A 184 14.09 -6.32 14.09
N VAL A 185 13.43 -5.19 14.39
CA VAL A 185 12.09 -4.87 13.86
C VAL A 185 12.15 -4.64 12.36
N LYS A 186 13.16 -3.91 11.86
CA LYS A 186 13.36 -3.71 10.42
C LYS A 186 13.59 -5.04 9.69
N ALA A 187 14.34 -5.97 10.28
CA ALA A 187 14.57 -7.29 9.71
C ALA A 187 13.28 -8.10 9.57
N VAL A 188 12.39 -8.04 10.57
CA VAL A 188 11.06 -8.67 10.51
C VAL A 188 10.19 -8.00 9.43
N ALA A 189 10.15 -6.66 9.38
CA ALA A 189 9.42 -5.93 8.35
C ALA A 189 9.91 -6.28 6.92
N CYS A 190 11.23 -6.31 6.72
CA CYS A 190 11.86 -6.74 5.46
C CYS A 190 11.55 -8.20 5.09
N ALA A 191 11.42 -9.10 6.06
CA ALA A 191 11.01 -10.48 5.80
C ALA A 191 9.54 -10.54 5.33
N GLY A 192 8.66 -9.78 5.99
CA GLY A 192 7.25 -9.65 5.60
C GLY A 192 7.03 -9.10 4.20
N LEU A 193 7.70 -7.99 3.87
CA LEU A 193 7.62 -7.38 2.54
C LEU A 193 8.08 -8.37 1.45
N ARG A 194 9.20 -9.08 1.69
CA ARG A 194 9.69 -10.11 0.76
C ARG A 194 8.72 -11.27 0.62
N GLU A 195 8.07 -11.68 1.69
CA GLU A 195 7.11 -12.77 1.63
C GLU A 195 5.86 -12.36 0.86
N ALA A 196 5.31 -11.18 1.10
CA ALA A 196 4.16 -10.69 0.35
C ALA A 196 4.43 -10.67 -1.16
N MET A 197 5.67 -10.35 -1.59
CA MET A 197 6.02 -10.43 -3.01
C MET A 197 5.93 -11.84 -3.62
N ARG A 198 6.00 -12.90 -2.80
CA ARG A 198 5.87 -14.30 -3.24
C ARG A 198 4.44 -14.82 -3.21
N GLN A 199 3.54 -14.12 -2.53
CA GLN A 199 2.16 -14.55 -2.38
C GLN A 199 1.36 -14.26 -3.65
N ASP A 200 0.56 -15.24 -4.03
CA ASP A 200 -0.42 -15.13 -5.11
C ASP A 200 -1.69 -14.50 -4.55
N GLY A 201 -2.13 -13.40 -5.17
CA GLY A 201 -3.36 -12.74 -4.80
C GLY A 201 -3.23 -11.70 -3.67
N LYS A 202 -4.19 -10.77 -3.67
CA LYS A 202 -4.19 -9.60 -2.76
C LYS A 202 -4.57 -9.97 -1.33
N ALA A 203 -5.30 -11.06 -1.12
CA ALA A 203 -5.74 -11.48 0.20
C ALA A 203 -4.58 -12.07 0.99
N GLU A 204 -3.84 -12.96 0.35
CA GLU A 204 -2.68 -13.69 0.86
C GLU A 204 -1.54 -12.72 1.16
N ARG A 205 -1.32 -11.75 0.27
CA ARG A 205 -0.41 -10.61 0.50
C ARG A 205 -0.79 -9.81 1.75
N ALA A 206 -2.06 -9.44 1.90
CA ALA A 206 -2.51 -8.69 3.07
C ALA A 206 -2.32 -9.48 4.37
N TRP A 207 -2.60 -10.79 4.38
CA TRP A 207 -2.38 -11.65 5.54
C TRP A 207 -0.91 -11.83 5.90
N ALA A 208 -0.03 -12.01 4.91
CA ALA A 208 1.42 -12.07 5.16
C ALA A 208 1.91 -10.78 5.84
N LEU A 209 1.50 -9.61 5.35
CA LEU A 209 1.86 -8.35 5.98
C LEU A 209 1.20 -8.16 7.34
N ARG A 210 -0.04 -8.64 7.53
CA ARG A 210 -0.72 -8.61 8.84
C ARG A 210 0.05 -9.40 9.89
N HIS A 211 0.42 -10.64 9.58
CA HIS A 211 1.21 -11.48 10.49
C HIS A 211 2.58 -10.86 10.79
N THR A 212 3.16 -10.12 9.84
CA THR A 212 4.38 -9.34 10.07
C THR A 212 4.16 -8.27 11.13
N MET A 213 3.09 -7.48 11.00
CA MET A 213 2.78 -6.42 11.96
C MET A 213 2.46 -6.98 13.34
N ASP A 214 1.69 -8.05 13.43
CA ASP A 214 1.37 -8.72 14.70
C ASP A 214 2.65 -9.26 15.38
N ALA A 215 3.60 -9.80 14.61
CA ALA A 215 4.88 -10.26 15.13
C ALA A 215 5.76 -9.10 15.64
N ILE A 216 5.80 -7.98 14.93
CA ILE A 216 6.52 -6.78 15.37
C ILE A 216 5.91 -6.25 16.67
N LEU A 217 4.58 -6.16 16.75
CA LEU A 217 3.87 -5.73 17.96
C LEU A 217 4.24 -6.61 19.16
N ALA A 218 4.22 -7.93 18.99
CA ALA A 218 4.60 -8.87 20.03
C ALA A 218 6.05 -8.65 20.50
N ASP A 219 7.01 -8.54 19.57
CA ASP A 219 8.42 -8.32 19.89
C ASP A 219 8.64 -7.04 20.67
N VAL A 220 8.04 -5.96 20.19
CA VAL A 220 8.16 -4.62 20.74
C VAL A 220 7.56 -4.54 22.15
N GLN A 221 6.44 -5.23 22.38
CA GLN A 221 5.75 -5.26 23.67
C GLN A 221 6.31 -6.32 24.63
N GLY A 222 7.32 -7.09 24.23
CA GLY A 222 7.90 -8.17 25.03
C GLY A 222 6.92 -9.34 25.25
N LEU A 223 5.98 -9.54 24.33
CA LEU A 223 5.02 -10.63 24.33
C LEU A 223 5.54 -11.81 23.49
N GLU A 224 5.04 -13.01 23.78
CA GLU A 224 5.27 -14.14 22.90
C GLU A 224 4.55 -13.91 21.56
N ARG A 225 5.28 -14.11 20.44
CA ARG A 225 4.65 -14.15 19.13
C ARG A 225 3.62 -15.28 19.08
N MET A 226 2.60 -15.11 18.24
CA MET A 226 1.72 -16.24 17.90
C MET A 226 2.56 -17.43 17.42
N GLU A 227 2.13 -18.63 17.80
CA GLU A 227 2.84 -19.87 17.48
C GLU A 227 3.19 -19.91 15.98
N ARG A 228 4.43 -20.30 15.68
CA ARG A 228 4.85 -20.46 14.28
C ARG A 228 4.05 -21.62 13.67
N THR A 229 3.14 -21.30 12.78
CA THR A 229 2.40 -22.25 11.95
C THR A 229 3.09 -22.40 10.60
N ALA A 230 2.60 -23.31 9.76
CA ALA A 230 3.06 -23.42 8.37
C ALA A 230 2.94 -22.08 7.60
N GLU A 231 2.01 -21.22 8.00
CA GLU A 231 1.64 -19.97 7.32
C GLU A 231 2.58 -18.79 7.64
N ASN A 232 3.42 -18.90 8.67
CA ASN A 232 4.29 -17.80 9.13
C ASN A 232 5.74 -18.23 9.40
N THR A 233 6.16 -19.40 8.91
CA THR A 233 7.54 -19.92 9.07
C THR A 233 8.64 -19.02 8.49
N TRP A 234 8.29 -18.12 7.58
CA TRP A 234 9.18 -17.16 6.92
C TRP A 234 9.54 -15.95 7.80
N LEU A 235 8.80 -15.70 8.89
CA LEU A 235 9.15 -14.65 9.86
C LEU A 235 10.38 -15.06 10.66
N PRO A 236 11.48 -14.28 10.74
CA PRO A 236 12.69 -14.64 11.48
C PRO A 236 12.43 -14.94 12.96
N ALA A 237 13.09 -15.92 13.56
CA ALA A 237 12.92 -16.25 14.97
C ALA A 237 13.62 -15.20 15.85
N LEU A 238 13.18 -15.02 17.09
CA LEU A 238 13.85 -14.11 18.03
C LEU A 238 15.33 -14.48 18.22
N GLU A 239 15.64 -15.78 18.25
CA GLU A 239 17.01 -16.30 18.35
C GLU A 239 17.86 -15.95 17.11
N GLU A 240 17.26 -16.00 15.92
CA GLU A 240 17.93 -15.65 14.65
C GLU A 240 18.24 -14.15 14.58
N LEU A 241 17.35 -13.31 15.14
CA LEU A 241 17.54 -11.87 15.23
C LEU A 241 18.63 -11.51 16.25
N ALA A 242 18.67 -12.20 17.39
CA ALA A 242 19.69 -11.99 18.42
C ALA A 242 21.11 -12.40 17.96
N ALA A 243 21.22 -13.40 17.09
CA ALA A 243 22.50 -13.84 16.53
C ALA A 243 23.05 -12.90 15.43
N ALA A 244 22.20 -12.02 14.87
CA ALA A 244 22.54 -11.12 13.79
C ALA A 244 22.83 -9.67 14.25
N ALA A 245 22.58 -9.36 15.53
CA ALA A 245 22.82 -8.05 16.16
C ALA A 245 24.20 -7.97 16.83
#